data_AF-A0A6I4NJQ6-F1
#
_entry.id   AF-A0A6I4NJQ6-F1
#
_cell.length_a   1.000
_cell.length_b   1.000
_cell.length_c   1.000
_cell.angle_alpha   90.00
_cell.angle_beta   90.00
_cell.angle_gamma   90.00
#
_symmetry.space_group_name_H-M   'P 1'
#
loop_
_entity.id
_entity.type
_entity.pdbx_description
1 polymer ?
#
loop_
_entity_poly.entity_id
_entity_poly.type
_entity_poly.pdbx_seq_one_letter_code
_entity_poly.pdbx_strand_id
1 'polypeptide(L)'
;MRNIITDTNIWYSITNEEIADLFEKGYRLVISSIILNEIYTSRNLYLNLKSFEAVKVAMSNILKNQNYIKFIDLNPLEFILSNIDPQIEPSTNSKFFLDRFKEILNANFGTLTDKDIHRGDISGLTTFINETSVKYKEEIKTNSINFKSCETIKSTESLIKIYVNDNLQQLNKGLPILVDLDYDKNGFFIIAFDELLRELSRSEQKLVDNDWVDIFNMAYVGKNDLYWTKEKSKQRLANNSKTEHFLYENSYS
;
A
#
# COMPACT_ATOMS: atom_id res chain seq x y z
N MET A 1 4.28 -3.60 21.96
CA MET A 1 3.61 -2.55 21.17
C MET A 1 3.25 -3.14 19.82
N ARG A 2 1.99 -3.05 19.40
CA ARG A 2 1.46 -3.65 18.16
C ARG A 2 1.42 -2.60 17.04
N ASN A 3 1.84 -2.93 15.82
CA ASN A 3 1.81 -1.96 14.74
C ASN A 3 0.44 -1.89 14.07
N ILE A 4 0.07 -0.69 13.60
CA ILE A 4 -1.08 -0.46 12.73
C ILE A 4 -0.54 0.20 11.46
N ILE A 5 -0.52 -0.54 10.36
CA ILE A 5 -0.19 -0.03 9.03
C ILE A 5 -1.38 0.81 8.55
N THR A 6 -1.14 2.08 8.27
CA THR A 6 -2.19 3.04 7.92
C THR A 6 -2.32 3.23 6.42
N ASP A 7 -3.55 3.30 5.95
CA ASP A 7 -3.92 3.75 4.61
C ASP A 7 -3.96 5.30 4.54
N THR A 8 -3.88 5.86 3.33
CA THR A 8 -3.87 7.30 3.07
C THR A 8 -5.14 7.99 3.60
N ASN A 9 -6.30 7.33 3.48
CA ASN A 9 -7.58 7.88 3.94
C ASN A 9 -7.67 8.11 5.46
N ILE A 10 -6.87 7.41 6.26
CA ILE A 10 -6.84 7.56 7.72
C ILE A 10 -6.29 8.94 8.07
N TRP A 11 -5.22 9.36 7.41
CA TRP A 11 -4.50 10.60 7.71
C TRP A 11 -5.35 11.86 7.50
N TYR A 12 -6.31 11.83 6.57
CA TYR A 12 -7.23 12.95 6.33
C TYR A 12 -8.23 13.20 7.46
N SER A 13 -8.39 12.26 8.40
CA SER A 13 -9.47 12.31 9.38
C SER A 13 -9.07 11.95 10.81
N ILE A 14 -7.91 11.33 11.00
CA ILE A 14 -7.38 11.03 12.32
C ILE A 14 -7.00 12.31 13.07
N THR A 15 -7.27 12.36 14.37
CA THR A 15 -6.93 13.47 15.26
C THR A 15 -5.63 13.20 16.02
N ASN A 16 -5.00 14.25 16.57
CA ASN A 16 -3.80 14.07 17.40
C ASN A 16 -4.12 13.28 18.68
N GLU A 17 -5.30 13.51 19.23
CA GLU A 17 -5.84 12.83 20.40
C GLU A 17 -6.01 11.33 20.14
N GLU A 18 -6.57 10.94 18.99
CA GLU A 18 -6.65 9.53 18.59
C GLU A 18 -5.27 8.88 18.42
N ILE A 19 -4.30 9.59 17.84
CA ILE A 19 -2.93 9.07 17.67
C ILE A 19 -2.28 8.82 19.05
N ALA A 20 -2.41 9.78 19.97
CA ALA A 20 -1.86 9.66 21.32
C ALA A 20 -2.53 8.52 22.11
N ASP A 21 -3.86 8.43 22.07
CA ASP A 21 -4.65 7.37 22.73
C ASP A 21 -4.25 5.98 22.22
N LEU A 22 -4.05 5.82 20.91
CA LEU A 22 -3.56 4.56 20.34
C LEU A 22 -2.17 4.19 20.88
N PHE A 23 -1.28 5.17 20.99
CA PHE A 23 0.06 4.97 21.53
C PHE A 23 0.02 4.53 22.99
N GLU A 24 -0.81 5.17 23.82
CA GLU A 24 -1.04 4.81 25.22
C GLU A 24 -1.63 3.41 25.37
N LYS A 25 -2.52 3.01 24.44
CA LYS A 25 -3.07 1.64 24.35
C LYS A 25 -2.07 0.60 23.84
N GLY A 26 -0.82 1.00 23.58
CA GLY A 26 0.25 0.11 23.16
C GLY A 26 0.25 -0.20 21.66
N TYR A 27 -0.39 0.63 20.85
CA TYR A 27 -0.30 0.59 19.38
C TYR A 27 0.75 1.57 18.86
N ARG A 28 1.28 1.32 17.67
CA ARG A 28 2.13 2.27 16.95
C ARG A 28 1.65 2.39 15.52
N LEU A 29 1.33 3.61 15.10
CA LEU A 29 0.99 3.85 13.70
C LEU A 29 2.22 3.68 12.83
N VAL A 30 2.03 3.12 11.65
CA VAL A 30 3.09 2.89 10.68
C VAL A 30 2.65 3.47 9.34
N ILE A 31 3.47 4.35 8.80
CA ILE A 31 3.29 4.96 7.50
C ILE A 31 4.44 4.53 6.59
N SER A 32 4.08 4.03 5.41
CA SER A 32 5.04 3.61 4.38
C SER A 32 5.35 4.77 3.44
N SER A 33 6.48 4.68 2.75
CA SER A 33 6.90 5.68 1.76
C SER A 33 5.92 5.83 0.60
N ILE A 34 5.18 4.78 0.24
CA ILE A 34 4.15 4.85 -0.80
C ILE A 34 2.95 5.72 -0.36
N ILE A 35 2.58 5.68 0.92
CA ILE A 35 1.48 6.49 1.49
C ILE A 35 1.94 7.95 1.60
N LEU A 36 3.19 8.18 2.02
CA LEU A 36 3.79 9.52 1.99
C LEU A 36 3.78 10.10 0.57
N ASN A 37 4.17 9.29 -0.42
CA ASN A 37 4.16 9.68 -1.82
C ASN A 37 2.74 9.95 -2.35
N GLU A 38 1.74 9.14 -1.96
CA GLU A 38 0.36 9.36 -2.37
C GLU A 38 -0.21 10.68 -1.83
N ILE A 39 0.07 11.00 -0.56
CA ILE A 39 -0.30 12.29 0.04
C ILE A 39 0.43 13.44 -0.66
N TYR A 40 1.75 13.29 -0.88
CA TYR A 40 2.57 14.29 -1.60
C TYR A 40 2.06 14.53 -3.02
N THR A 41 1.63 13.49 -3.72
CA THR A 41 1.20 13.55 -5.13
C THR A 41 -0.31 13.63 -5.31
N SER A 42 -1.05 13.94 -4.24
CA SER A 42 -2.50 13.97 -4.24
C SER A 42 -3.06 15.04 -5.17
N ARG A 43 -4.00 14.67 -6.06
CA ARG A 43 -4.75 15.62 -6.91
C ARG A 43 -5.53 16.65 -6.09
N ASN A 44 -5.83 16.32 -4.82
CA ASN A 44 -6.55 17.22 -3.92
C ASN A 44 -5.77 18.50 -3.62
N LEU A 45 -4.45 18.52 -3.84
CA LEU A 45 -3.63 19.73 -3.71
C LEU A 45 -4.02 20.83 -4.72
N TYR A 46 -4.65 20.45 -5.85
CA TYR A 46 -4.95 21.37 -6.95
C TYR A 46 -6.46 21.54 -7.20
N LEU A 47 -7.29 20.64 -6.65
CA LEU A 47 -8.70 20.53 -7.03
C LEU A 47 -9.55 21.74 -6.60
N ASN A 48 -9.50 22.08 -5.31
CA ASN A 48 -10.19 23.22 -4.71
C ASN A 48 -9.64 23.49 -3.30
N LEU A 49 -9.92 24.66 -2.73
CA LEU A 49 -9.43 25.07 -1.41
C LEU A 49 -9.76 24.05 -0.31
N LYS A 50 -11.00 23.51 -0.28
CA LYS A 50 -11.40 22.52 0.74
C LYS A 50 -10.55 21.24 0.65
N SER A 51 -10.27 20.76 -0.55
CA SER A 51 -9.47 19.56 -0.79
C SER A 51 -8.00 19.79 -0.47
N PHE A 52 -7.49 20.97 -0.79
CA PHE A 52 -6.14 21.40 -0.44
C PHE A 52 -5.93 21.44 1.07
N GLU A 53 -6.86 22.05 1.81
CA GLU A 53 -6.82 22.07 3.28
C GLU A 53 -6.91 20.67 3.89
N ALA A 54 -7.70 19.77 3.31
CA ALA A 54 -7.75 18.37 3.77
C ALA A 54 -6.39 17.66 3.64
N VAL A 55 -5.65 17.89 2.55
CA VAL A 55 -4.29 17.36 2.39
C VAL A 55 -3.33 17.99 3.42
N LYS A 56 -3.43 19.29 3.65
CA LYS A 56 -2.64 19.98 4.69
C LYS A 56 -2.92 19.43 6.09
N VAL A 57 -4.16 19.06 6.40
CA VAL A 57 -4.50 18.38 7.66
C VAL A 57 -3.74 17.06 7.78
N ALA A 58 -3.77 16.21 6.75
CA ALA A 58 -3.03 14.94 6.73
C ALA A 58 -1.53 15.15 6.95
N MET A 59 -0.91 16.07 6.20
CA MET A 59 0.51 16.41 6.33
C MET A 59 0.86 16.95 7.73
N SER A 60 0.00 17.82 8.29
CA SER A 60 0.16 18.40 9.63
C SER A 60 0.09 17.33 10.71
N ASN A 61 -0.86 16.41 10.62
CA ASN A 61 -0.99 15.28 11.55
C ASN A 61 0.26 14.40 11.54
N ILE A 62 0.79 14.05 10.35
CA ILE A 62 2.03 13.27 10.25
C ILE A 62 3.20 14.02 10.89
N LEU A 63 3.38 15.29 10.55
CA LEU A 63 4.52 16.09 11.03
C LEU A 63 4.50 16.34 12.54
N LYS A 64 3.33 16.56 13.14
CA LYS A 64 3.20 16.80 14.59
C LYS A 64 3.39 15.53 15.42
N ASN A 65 3.09 14.36 14.86
CA ASN A 65 3.06 13.10 15.59
C ASN A 65 4.21 12.16 15.23
N GLN A 66 5.31 12.66 14.65
CA GLN A 66 6.45 11.83 14.24
C GLN A 66 6.98 10.90 15.34
N ASN A 67 6.90 11.32 16.61
CA ASN A 67 7.34 10.51 17.76
C ASN A 67 6.46 9.29 18.03
N TYR A 68 5.22 9.28 17.54
CA TYR A 68 4.25 8.17 17.70
C TYR A 68 4.17 7.28 16.45
N ILE A 69 4.90 7.64 15.39
CA ILE A 69 4.79 7.03 14.06
C ILE A 69 6.09 6.27 13.73
N LYS A 70 5.94 5.05 13.21
CA LYS A 70 7.00 4.36 12.47
C LYS A 70 6.96 4.78 11.02
N PHE A 71 8.10 5.13 10.46
CA PHE A 71 8.28 5.26 9.03
C PHE A 71 8.88 3.96 8.47
N ILE A 72 8.35 3.49 7.33
CA ILE A 72 8.97 2.44 6.51
C ILE A 72 9.39 3.10 5.20
N ASP A 73 10.70 3.21 5.00
CA ASP A 73 11.26 3.85 3.80
C ASP A 73 11.32 2.91 2.59
N LEU A 74 11.43 1.59 2.83
CA LEU A 74 11.41 0.58 1.77
C LEU A 74 10.09 0.65 1.00
N ASN A 75 10.17 0.62 -0.33
CA ASN A 75 8.97 0.37 -1.14
C ASN A 75 8.49 -1.08 -0.96
N PRO A 76 7.29 -1.45 -1.43
CA PRO A 76 6.70 -2.76 -1.15
C PRO A 76 7.54 -3.94 -1.66
N LEU A 77 8.18 -3.79 -2.83
CA LEU A 77 9.01 -4.84 -3.41
C LEU A 77 10.34 -4.98 -2.63
N GLU A 78 10.95 -3.86 -2.28
CA GLU A 78 12.15 -3.83 -1.42
C GLU A 78 11.85 -4.41 -0.04
N PHE A 79 10.67 -4.14 0.52
CA PHE A 79 10.23 -4.68 1.80
C PHE A 79 10.03 -6.19 1.76
N ILE A 80 9.49 -6.73 0.66
CA ILE A 80 9.41 -8.18 0.48
C ILE A 80 10.81 -8.80 0.39
N LEU A 81 11.73 -8.18 -0.36
CA LEU A 81 13.12 -8.66 -0.44
C LEU A 81 13.88 -8.56 0.88
N SER A 82 13.60 -7.53 1.70
CA SER A 82 14.34 -7.31 2.94
C SER A 82 14.09 -8.39 3.99
N ASN A 83 13.03 -9.20 3.82
CA ASN A 83 12.81 -10.41 4.61
C ASN A 83 13.87 -11.49 4.37
N ILE A 84 14.54 -11.47 3.21
CA ILE A 84 15.61 -12.41 2.85
C ILE A 84 16.98 -11.75 3.05
N ASP A 85 17.10 -10.49 2.66
CA ASP A 85 18.33 -9.73 2.81
C ASP A 85 18.08 -8.43 3.61
N PRO A 86 18.38 -8.40 4.91
CA PRO A 86 18.19 -7.20 5.72
C PRO A 86 19.04 -5.99 5.29
N GLN A 87 20.00 -6.16 4.36
CA GLN A 87 20.86 -5.08 3.84
C GLN A 87 20.24 -4.34 2.64
N ILE A 88 19.01 -4.67 2.25
CA ILE A 88 18.31 -3.92 1.20
C ILE A 88 18.13 -2.47 1.66
N GLU A 89 18.82 -1.58 0.96
CA GLU A 89 18.71 -0.13 1.16
C GLU A 89 17.48 0.41 0.44
N PRO A 90 16.74 1.36 1.04
CA PRO A 90 15.55 1.92 0.44
C PRO A 90 15.90 2.86 -0.73
N SER A 91 15.14 2.76 -1.83
CA SER A 91 15.24 3.70 -2.95
C SER A 91 14.64 5.08 -2.64
N THR A 92 13.91 5.20 -1.55
CA THR A 92 13.26 6.44 -1.13
C THR A 92 13.51 6.72 0.35
N ASN A 93 13.16 7.91 0.81
CA ASN A 93 13.44 8.37 2.16
C ASN A 93 12.29 9.24 2.67
N SER A 94 11.65 8.84 3.76
CA SER A 94 10.57 9.58 4.41
C SER A 94 10.93 11.04 4.67
N LYS A 95 12.19 11.34 4.99
CA LYS A 95 12.67 12.72 5.20
C LYS A 95 12.40 13.63 4.00
N PHE A 96 12.58 13.12 2.78
CA PHE A 96 12.27 13.88 1.57
C PHE A 96 10.81 14.35 1.58
N PHE A 97 9.87 13.44 1.83
CA PHE A 97 8.44 13.77 1.88
C PHE A 97 8.11 14.70 3.04
N LEU A 98 8.69 14.47 4.22
CA LEU A 98 8.45 15.32 5.39
C LEU A 98 8.92 16.76 5.17
N ASP A 99 10.05 16.95 4.47
CA ASP A 99 10.53 18.28 4.12
C ASP A 99 9.61 18.95 3.08
N ARG A 100 9.14 18.20 2.08
CA ARG A 100 8.11 18.70 1.13
C ARG A 100 6.78 19.02 1.79
N PHE A 101 6.36 18.25 2.79
CA PHE A 101 5.16 18.55 3.56
C PHE A 101 5.27 19.89 4.28
N LYS A 102 6.44 20.22 4.86
CA LYS A 102 6.65 21.54 5.49
C LYS A 102 6.55 22.68 4.48
N GLU A 103 7.07 22.50 3.26
CA GLU A 103 6.96 23.49 2.19
C GLU A 103 5.49 23.70 1.79
N ILE A 104 4.74 22.62 1.56
CA ILE A 104 3.32 22.66 1.17
C ILE A 104 2.45 23.25 2.30
N LEU A 105 2.75 22.98 3.56
CA LEU A 105 2.03 23.54 4.70
C LEU A 105 2.11 25.08 4.74
N ASN A 106 3.22 25.65 4.27
CA ASN A 106 3.44 27.09 4.19
C ASN A 106 2.92 27.71 2.87
N ALA A 107 2.50 26.89 1.91
CA ALA A 107 1.96 27.35 0.63
C ALA A 107 0.48 27.74 0.74
N ASN A 108 0.07 28.65 -0.15
CA ASN A 108 -1.32 29.03 -0.35
C ASN A 108 -1.94 28.20 -1.49
N PHE A 109 -3.26 28.03 -1.45
CA PHE A 109 -3.94 27.38 -2.56
C PHE A 109 -3.70 28.13 -3.87
N GLY A 110 -3.39 27.41 -4.95
CA GLY A 110 -3.11 27.96 -6.28
C GLY A 110 -1.67 28.46 -6.49
N THR A 111 -0.79 28.42 -5.48
CA THR A 111 0.63 28.75 -5.68
C THR A 111 1.48 27.55 -6.07
N LEU A 112 1.00 26.33 -5.82
CA LEU A 112 1.65 25.10 -6.25
C LEU A 112 1.35 24.85 -7.73
N THR A 113 2.36 24.47 -8.50
CA THR A 113 2.20 24.04 -9.89
C THR A 113 2.30 22.52 -9.99
N ASP A 114 1.69 21.91 -11.01
CA ASP A 114 1.81 20.47 -11.26
C ASP A 114 3.28 20.02 -11.49
N LYS A 115 4.16 20.95 -11.88
CA LYS A 115 5.59 20.66 -12.06
C LYS A 115 6.33 20.44 -10.74
N ASP A 116 5.79 20.97 -9.64
CA ASP A 116 6.41 20.88 -8.31
C ASP A 116 6.22 19.49 -7.67
N ILE A 117 5.40 18.62 -8.29
CA ILE A 117 4.99 17.34 -7.75
C ILE A 117 5.14 16.26 -8.83
N HIS A 118 6.22 15.50 -8.75
CA HIS A 118 6.47 14.38 -9.65
C HIS A 118 5.66 13.14 -9.21
N ARG A 119 4.69 12.73 -10.03
CA ARG A 119 4.16 11.36 -9.97
C ARG A 119 5.12 10.45 -10.72
N GLY A 120 5.68 9.46 -10.04
CA GLY A 120 6.36 8.36 -10.73
C GLY A 120 5.40 7.69 -11.72
N ASP A 121 5.87 7.42 -12.93
CA ASP A 121 5.08 6.72 -13.93
C ASP A 121 4.96 5.24 -13.55
N ILE A 122 3.79 4.85 -13.04
CA ILE A 122 3.47 3.46 -12.69
C ILE A 122 2.70 2.73 -13.80
N SER A 123 2.50 3.38 -14.96
CA SER A 123 1.70 2.82 -16.06
C SER A 123 2.26 1.51 -16.62
N GLY A 124 3.59 1.32 -16.59
CA GLY A 124 4.24 0.07 -16.98
C GLY A 124 3.81 -1.10 -16.08
N LEU A 125 3.73 -0.88 -14.77
CA LEU A 125 3.28 -1.89 -13.80
C LEU A 125 1.79 -2.18 -13.98
N THR A 126 0.97 -1.15 -14.16
CA THR A 126 -0.48 -1.29 -14.44
C THR A 126 -0.75 -2.12 -15.70
N THR A 127 -0.01 -1.82 -16.78
CA THR A 127 -0.18 -2.52 -18.06
C THR A 127 0.15 -4.00 -17.92
N PHE A 128 1.31 -4.31 -17.35
CA PHE A 128 1.75 -5.70 -17.22
C PHE A 128 0.88 -6.54 -16.28
N ILE A 129 0.32 -5.96 -15.20
CA ILE A 129 -0.61 -6.72 -14.34
C ILE A 129 -1.95 -6.93 -15.03
N ASN A 130 -2.45 -5.95 -15.79
CA ASN A 130 -3.63 -6.15 -16.62
C ASN A 130 -3.40 -7.20 -17.71
N GLU A 131 -2.20 -7.30 -18.30
CA GLU A 131 -1.84 -8.38 -19.21
C GLU A 131 -1.76 -9.74 -18.49
N THR A 132 -1.24 -9.75 -17.27
CA THR A 132 -1.13 -10.98 -16.48
C THR A 132 -2.49 -11.44 -15.95
N SER A 133 -3.40 -10.53 -15.61
CA SER A 133 -4.77 -10.87 -15.21
C SER A 133 -5.56 -11.52 -16.35
N VAL A 134 -5.24 -11.17 -17.61
CA VAL A 134 -5.76 -11.87 -18.79
C VAL A 134 -5.26 -13.32 -18.84
N LYS A 135 -3.97 -13.57 -18.59
CA LYS A 135 -3.41 -14.94 -18.53
C LYS A 135 -4.05 -15.76 -17.39
N TYR A 136 -4.26 -15.12 -16.24
CA TYR A 136 -5.04 -15.70 -15.13
C TYR A 136 -6.44 -16.11 -15.56
N LYS A 137 -7.14 -15.22 -16.28
CA LYS A 137 -8.48 -15.50 -16.80
C LYS A 137 -8.49 -16.69 -17.75
N GLU A 138 -7.43 -16.89 -18.53
CA GLU A 138 -7.25 -18.06 -19.40
C GLU A 138 -7.02 -19.35 -18.61
N GLU A 139 -6.12 -19.34 -17.61
CA GLU A 139 -5.85 -20.48 -16.70
C GLU A 139 -7.09 -20.89 -15.88
N ILE A 140 -7.93 -19.92 -15.53
CA ILE A 140 -9.16 -20.18 -14.78
C ILE A 140 -10.26 -20.71 -15.69
N LYS A 141 -10.38 -20.22 -16.94
CA LYS A 141 -11.37 -20.68 -17.92
C LYS A 141 -11.17 -22.15 -18.32
N THR A 142 -9.93 -22.61 -18.39
CA THR A 142 -9.62 -24.03 -18.68
C THR A 142 -10.00 -24.98 -17.54
N ASN A 143 -10.10 -24.48 -16.30
CA ASN A 143 -10.45 -25.26 -15.09
C ASN A 143 -11.94 -25.14 -14.67
N SER A 144 -12.83 -24.88 -15.64
CA SER A 144 -14.22 -24.40 -15.49
C SER A 144 -15.21 -25.22 -14.67
N ILE A 145 -14.84 -26.37 -14.09
CA ILE A 145 -15.79 -27.21 -13.35
C ILE A 145 -15.99 -26.73 -11.90
N ASN A 146 -15.06 -26.00 -11.28
CA ASN A 146 -15.28 -25.39 -9.96
C ASN A 146 -14.39 -24.15 -9.71
N PHE A 147 -14.83 -22.97 -10.14
CA PHE A 147 -14.14 -21.69 -9.90
C PHE A 147 -13.84 -21.44 -8.41
N LYS A 148 -14.74 -21.84 -7.51
CA LYS A 148 -14.57 -21.69 -6.06
C LYS A 148 -13.50 -22.60 -5.44
N SER A 149 -13.06 -23.64 -6.15
CA SER A 149 -12.05 -24.59 -5.68
C SER A 149 -10.73 -24.52 -6.45
N CYS A 150 -10.55 -23.56 -7.36
CA CYS A 150 -9.28 -23.38 -8.05
C CYS A 150 -8.29 -22.71 -7.09
N GLU A 151 -7.28 -23.47 -6.65
CA GLU A 151 -6.17 -22.94 -5.85
C GLU A 151 -5.27 -22.05 -6.73
N THR A 152 -5.57 -20.75 -6.79
CA THR A 152 -4.79 -19.77 -7.56
C THR A 152 -3.61 -19.19 -6.77
N ILE A 153 -3.51 -19.49 -5.47
CA ILE A 153 -2.52 -18.89 -4.57
C ILE A 153 -1.08 -19.11 -5.06
N LYS A 154 -0.75 -20.29 -5.62
CA LYS A 154 0.58 -20.58 -6.17
C LYS A 154 0.90 -19.75 -7.41
N SER A 155 -0.09 -19.50 -8.26
CA SER A 155 0.06 -18.57 -9.37
C SER A 155 0.30 -17.17 -8.81
N THR A 156 -0.36 -16.79 -7.71
CA THR A 156 -0.25 -15.44 -7.13
C THR A 156 1.13 -15.23 -6.53
N GLU A 157 1.63 -16.21 -5.78
CA GLU A 157 3.00 -16.23 -5.29
C GLU A 157 4.02 -16.15 -6.43
N SER A 158 3.84 -16.95 -7.49
CA SER A 158 4.74 -16.94 -8.65
C SER A 158 4.76 -15.56 -9.31
N LEU A 159 3.59 -14.93 -9.42
CA LEU A 159 3.45 -13.60 -9.95
C LEU A 159 4.14 -12.54 -9.08
N ILE A 160 3.93 -12.57 -7.75
CA ILE A 160 4.64 -11.68 -6.82
C ILE A 160 6.16 -11.85 -6.97
N LYS A 161 6.65 -13.09 -7.08
CA LYS A 161 8.07 -13.38 -7.29
C LYS A 161 8.60 -12.81 -8.59
N ILE A 162 7.87 -12.97 -9.70
CA ILE A 162 8.20 -12.35 -10.98
C ILE A 162 8.29 -10.83 -10.81
N TYR A 163 7.32 -10.19 -10.14
CA TYR A 163 7.37 -8.74 -9.91
C TYR A 163 8.61 -8.30 -9.16
N VAL A 164 8.86 -8.93 -8.01
CA VAL A 164 9.97 -8.56 -7.15
C VAL A 164 11.31 -8.79 -7.87
N ASN A 165 11.49 -9.94 -8.51
CA ASN A 165 12.74 -10.29 -9.17
C ASN A 165 12.95 -9.47 -10.45
N ASP A 166 11.97 -9.37 -11.34
CA ASP A 166 12.16 -8.72 -12.64
C ASP A 166 12.28 -7.20 -12.50
N ASN A 167 11.47 -6.55 -11.66
CA ASN A 167 11.54 -5.10 -11.51
C ASN A 167 12.82 -4.68 -10.78
N LEU A 168 13.17 -5.37 -9.68
CA LEU A 168 14.32 -4.94 -8.89
C LEU A 168 15.65 -5.39 -9.49
N GLN A 169 15.74 -6.56 -10.16
CA GLN A 169 16.98 -6.96 -10.82
C GLN A 169 17.30 -6.15 -12.08
N GLN A 170 16.29 -5.67 -12.81
CA GLN A 170 16.52 -4.73 -13.92
C GLN A 170 17.17 -3.43 -13.43
N LEU A 171 16.81 -2.97 -12.23
CA LEU A 171 17.37 -1.78 -11.60
C LEU A 171 18.74 -2.07 -10.96
N ASN A 172 18.92 -3.26 -10.37
CA ASN A 172 20.17 -3.65 -9.72
C ASN A 172 20.40 -5.17 -9.74
N LYS A 173 21.32 -5.61 -10.61
CA LYS A 173 21.68 -7.03 -10.81
C LYS A 173 22.32 -7.71 -9.58
N GLY A 174 22.67 -6.96 -8.53
CA GLY A 174 23.25 -7.50 -7.29
C GLY A 174 22.23 -7.95 -6.25
N LEU A 175 20.93 -7.72 -6.50
CA LEU A 175 19.88 -8.06 -5.54
C LEU A 175 19.60 -9.57 -5.48
N PRO A 176 19.31 -10.11 -4.28
CA PRO A 176 18.97 -11.52 -4.12
C PRO A 176 17.71 -11.89 -4.91
N ILE A 177 17.61 -13.15 -5.30
CA ILE A 177 16.42 -13.70 -5.95
C ILE A 177 15.44 -14.13 -4.86
N LEU A 178 14.22 -13.61 -4.92
CA LEU A 178 13.09 -14.07 -4.12
C LEU A 178 12.67 -15.46 -4.59
N VAL A 179 12.95 -16.48 -3.78
CA VAL A 179 12.58 -17.88 -4.06
C VAL A 179 11.24 -18.24 -3.41
N ASP A 180 11.07 -17.82 -2.15
CA ASP A 180 9.91 -18.09 -1.32
C ASP A 180 9.37 -16.82 -0.66
N LEU A 181 8.07 -16.81 -0.38
CA LEU A 181 7.40 -15.71 0.30
C LEU A 181 7.22 -16.03 1.78
N ASP A 182 7.51 -15.05 2.63
CA ASP A 182 7.31 -15.17 4.08
C ASP A 182 5.86 -14.82 4.44
N TYR A 183 5.04 -15.85 4.69
CA TYR A 183 3.64 -15.68 5.09
C TYR A 183 3.47 -15.02 6.46
N ASP A 184 4.44 -15.13 7.37
CA ASP A 184 4.39 -14.42 8.65
C ASP A 184 4.58 -12.91 8.47
N LYS A 185 5.17 -12.47 7.36
CA LYS A 185 5.46 -11.07 7.05
C LYS A 185 4.52 -10.45 6.02
N ASN A 186 4.10 -11.23 5.04
CA ASN A 186 3.37 -10.75 3.88
C ASN A 186 2.05 -11.51 3.63
N GLY A 187 1.62 -12.40 4.54
CA GLY A 187 0.46 -13.26 4.35
C GLY A 187 -0.83 -12.51 4.02
N PHE A 188 -1.08 -11.36 4.65
CA PHE A 188 -2.26 -10.55 4.35
C PHE A 188 -2.27 -10.07 2.89
N PHE A 189 -1.15 -9.53 2.41
CA PHE A 189 -0.98 -9.11 1.02
C PHE A 189 -1.16 -10.25 0.02
N ILE A 190 -0.49 -11.38 0.25
CA ILE A 190 -0.52 -12.52 -0.69
C ILE A 190 -1.97 -12.99 -0.89
N ILE A 191 -2.70 -13.16 0.22
CA ILE A 191 -4.08 -13.65 0.22
C ILE A 191 -5.05 -12.60 -0.36
N ALA A 192 -4.91 -11.32 0.02
CA ALA A 192 -5.75 -10.24 -0.49
C ALA A 192 -5.50 -9.98 -2.00
N PHE A 193 -4.26 -10.10 -2.46
CA PHE A 193 -3.91 -9.93 -3.87
C PHE A 193 -4.46 -11.08 -4.72
N ASP A 194 -4.39 -12.31 -4.22
CA ASP A 194 -5.00 -13.49 -4.85
C ASP A 194 -6.51 -13.31 -5.02
N GLU A 195 -7.21 -12.78 -4.00
CA GLU A 195 -8.65 -12.49 -4.11
C GLU A 195 -8.95 -11.35 -5.08
N LEU A 196 -8.12 -10.29 -5.11
CA LEU A 196 -8.25 -9.21 -6.07
C LEU A 196 -8.12 -9.73 -7.52
N LEU A 197 -7.10 -10.56 -7.79
CA LEU A 197 -6.91 -11.18 -9.11
C LEU A 197 -8.09 -12.06 -9.49
N ARG A 198 -8.69 -12.78 -8.54
CA ARG A 198 -9.93 -13.54 -8.76
C ARG A 198 -11.13 -12.64 -9.07
N GLU A 199 -11.33 -11.53 -8.35
CA GLU A 199 -12.40 -10.55 -8.61
C GLU A 199 -12.26 -9.96 -10.02
N LEU A 200 -11.05 -9.57 -10.43
CA LEU A 200 -10.76 -9.03 -11.76
C LEU A 200 -10.99 -10.07 -12.86
N SER A 201 -10.57 -11.32 -12.63
CA SER A 201 -10.76 -12.41 -13.58
C SER A 201 -12.24 -12.74 -13.82
N ARG A 202 -13.10 -12.55 -12.80
CA ARG A 202 -14.56 -12.73 -12.87
C ARG A 202 -15.29 -11.57 -13.53
N SER A 203 -14.70 -10.38 -13.54
CA SER A 203 -15.33 -9.16 -14.03
C SER A 203 -14.73 -8.72 -15.37
N GLU A 204 -15.29 -7.64 -15.92
CA GLU A 204 -14.66 -6.89 -17.01
C GLU A 204 -13.87 -5.68 -16.47
N GLN A 205 -13.72 -5.58 -15.15
CA GLN A 205 -12.99 -4.48 -14.53
C GLN A 205 -11.49 -4.66 -14.77
N LYS A 206 -10.81 -3.53 -14.93
CA LYS A 206 -9.35 -3.45 -14.99
C LYS A 206 -8.86 -2.68 -13.77
N LEU A 207 -7.64 -3.00 -13.33
CA LEU A 207 -7.01 -2.19 -12.30
C LEU A 207 -6.67 -0.82 -12.84
N VAL A 208 -6.95 0.20 -12.03
CA VAL A 208 -6.49 1.58 -12.26
C VAL A 208 -5.28 1.87 -11.39
N ASP A 209 -4.46 2.84 -11.80
CA ASP A 209 -3.16 3.14 -11.21
C ASP A 209 -3.16 3.31 -9.68
N ASN A 210 -4.23 3.84 -9.08
CA ASN A 210 -4.30 4.01 -7.63
C ASN A 210 -4.56 2.69 -6.87
N ASP A 211 -5.19 1.69 -7.50
CA ASP A 211 -5.49 0.41 -6.83
C ASP A 211 -4.20 -0.31 -6.38
N TRP A 212 -3.07 0.01 -7.01
CA TRP A 212 -1.74 -0.51 -6.69
C TRP A 212 -1.24 -0.10 -5.32
N VAL A 213 -1.33 1.19 -5.03
CA VAL A 213 -0.77 1.75 -3.79
C VAL A 213 -1.44 1.06 -2.61
N ASP A 214 -2.77 0.96 -2.65
CA ASP A 214 -3.53 0.38 -1.57
C ASP A 214 -3.26 -1.13 -1.38
N ILE A 215 -3.21 -1.91 -2.47
CA ILE A 215 -3.00 -3.37 -2.34
C ILE A 215 -1.57 -3.67 -1.88
N PHE A 216 -0.58 -2.97 -2.43
CA PHE A 216 0.82 -3.15 -2.03
C PHE A 216 1.13 -2.55 -0.65
N ASN A 217 0.31 -1.62 -0.13
CA ASN A 217 0.43 -1.20 1.26
C ASN A 217 0.15 -2.35 2.24
N MET A 218 -0.63 -3.35 1.84
CA MET A 218 -0.86 -4.55 2.66
C MET A 218 0.40 -5.40 2.80
N ALA A 219 1.43 -5.22 1.95
CA ALA A 219 2.67 -5.99 2.02
C ALA A 219 3.44 -5.72 3.32
N TYR A 220 3.21 -4.57 3.96
CA TYR A 220 3.84 -4.20 5.23
C TYR A 220 3.17 -4.84 6.47
N VAL A 221 2.06 -5.57 6.29
CA VAL A 221 1.26 -6.12 7.40
C VAL A 221 1.72 -7.56 7.70
N GLY A 222 2.51 -7.71 8.77
CA GLY A 222 2.89 -9.02 9.29
C GLY A 222 1.78 -9.65 10.16
N LYS A 223 1.97 -10.92 10.54
CA LYS A 223 1.01 -11.73 11.32
C LYS A 223 0.52 -11.11 12.63
N ASN A 224 1.34 -10.24 13.21
CA ASN A 224 1.07 -9.57 14.48
C ASN A 224 0.65 -8.11 14.31
N ASP A 225 0.65 -7.58 13.09
CA ASP A 225 0.29 -6.20 12.82
C ASP A 225 -1.21 -6.09 12.52
N LEU A 226 -1.67 -4.85 12.30
CA LEU A 226 -3.03 -4.54 11.84
C LEU A 226 -2.97 -3.58 10.65
N TYR A 227 -4.03 -3.53 9.86
CA TYR A 227 -4.21 -2.65 8.73
C TYR A 227 -5.42 -1.74 8.95
N TRP A 228 -5.22 -0.43 8.92
CA TRP A 228 -6.30 0.54 9.13
C TRP A 228 -6.66 1.23 7.83
N THR A 229 -7.89 1.00 7.37
CA THR A 229 -8.47 1.65 6.20
C THR A 229 -9.96 1.92 6.41
N LYS A 230 -10.46 3.03 5.85
CA LYS A 230 -11.90 3.33 5.69
C LYS A 230 -12.46 2.88 4.34
N GLU A 231 -11.65 2.25 3.48
CA GLU A 231 -12.08 1.86 2.15
C GLU A 231 -12.90 0.56 2.15
N LYS A 232 -14.16 0.66 1.72
CA LYS A 232 -15.06 -0.49 1.64
C LYS A 232 -14.57 -1.59 0.69
N SER A 233 -13.87 -1.22 -0.38
CA SER A 233 -13.27 -2.17 -1.33
C SER A 233 -12.25 -3.08 -0.63
N LYS A 234 -11.34 -2.50 0.16
CA LYS A 234 -10.29 -3.24 0.87
C LYS A 234 -10.84 -4.05 2.03
N GLN A 235 -11.79 -3.49 2.78
CA GLN A 235 -12.53 -4.23 3.81
C GLN A 235 -13.26 -5.45 3.21
N ARG A 236 -13.87 -5.28 2.02
CA ARG A 236 -14.50 -6.39 1.29
C ARG A 236 -13.49 -7.46 0.88
N LEU A 237 -12.32 -7.08 0.35
CA LEU A 237 -11.27 -8.05 0.00
C LEU A 237 -10.82 -8.86 1.22
N ALA A 238 -10.61 -8.21 2.37
CA ALA A 238 -10.26 -8.89 3.61
C ALA A 238 -11.36 -9.89 4.04
N ASN A 239 -12.63 -9.48 4.01
CA ASN A 239 -13.76 -10.35 4.33
C ASN A 239 -13.90 -11.54 3.37
N ASN A 240 -13.81 -11.30 2.06
CA ASN A 240 -13.94 -12.35 1.04
C ASN A 240 -12.82 -13.39 1.15
N SER A 241 -11.63 -12.96 1.54
CA SER A 241 -10.46 -13.80 1.70
C SER A 241 -10.27 -14.37 3.12
N LYS A 242 -11.19 -14.08 4.05
CA LYS A 242 -11.15 -14.50 5.47
C LYS A 242 -9.90 -14.02 6.23
N THR A 243 -9.49 -12.79 5.94
CA THR A 243 -8.32 -12.11 6.53
C THR A 243 -8.72 -10.88 7.34
N GLU A 244 -9.98 -10.78 7.78
CA GLU A 244 -10.53 -9.66 8.56
C GLU A 244 -9.81 -9.44 9.90
N HIS A 245 -9.18 -10.47 10.46
CA HIS A 245 -8.38 -10.37 11.68
C HIS A 245 -7.13 -9.47 11.55
N PHE A 246 -6.72 -9.15 10.31
CA PHE A 246 -5.71 -8.14 10.04
C PHE A 246 -6.26 -6.72 10.07
N LEU A 247 -7.57 -6.49 10.01
CA LEU A 247 -8.13 -5.15 10.01
C LEU A 247 -8.10 -4.54 11.42
N TYR A 248 -7.66 -3.29 11.52
CA TYR A 248 -7.90 -2.47 12.69
C TYR A 248 -9.35 -1.96 12.62
N GLU A 249 -10.24 -2.62 13.36
CA GLU A 249 -11.57 -2.09 13.61
C GLU A 249 -11.47 -1.05 14.72
N ASN A 250 -11.68 0.21 14.36
CA ASN A 250 -11.88 1.24 15.36
C ASN A 250 -13.22 0.89 16.04
N SER A 251 -13.15 0.30 17.24
CA SER A 251 -14.30 0.02 18.09
C SER A 251 -14.87 1.35 18.61
N TYR A 252 -15.41 2.16 17.72
CA TYR A 252 -16.23 3.31 18.05
C TYR A 252 -17.48 3.24 17.16
N SER A 253 -18.46 2.53 17.72
CA SER A 253 -19.89 2.76 17.59
C SER A 253 -20.25 4.24 17.71
#